data_AF-A0A0F9N9X3-F1
#
_entry.id   AF-A0A0F9N9X3-F1
#
_cell.length_a   1.000
_cell.length_b   1.000
_cell.length_c   1.000
_cell.angle_alpha   90.00
_cell.angle_beta   90.00
_cell.angle_gamma   90.00
#
_symmetry.space_group_name_H-M   'P 1'
#
loop_
_entity.id
_entity.type
_entity.pdbx_description
1 polymer ?
#
loop_
_entity_poly.entity_id
_entity_poly.type
_entity_poly.pdbx_seq_one_letter_code
_entity_poly.pdbx_strand_id
1 'polypeptide(L)' 'EACEDPQILARNMIVKMDHPILGEIQNLASPIKLSRTPTKIRSFAPKMGQNTEEILKSLNYTDDDIQKLRKSKIV' A
#
# COMPACT_ATOMS: atom_id res chain seq x y z
N GLU A 1 -25.78 -8.60 2.26
CA GLU A 1 -25.18 -8.09 1.00
C GLU A 1 -24.00 -8.97 0.56
N ALA A 2 -23.36 -8.72 -0.59
CA ALA A 2 -22.27 -9.58 -1.09
C ALA A 2 -21.13 -9.76 -0.06
N CYS A 3 -20.79 -8.73 0.71
CA CYS A 3 -19.73 -8.80 1.73
C CYS A 3 -20.04 -9.71 2.93
N GLU A 4 -21.31 -10.05 3.16
CA GLU A 4 -21.74 -10.88 4.29
C GLU A 4 -21.97 -12.34 3.88
N ASP A 5 -21.69 -12.67 2.61
CA ASP A 5 -21.88 -14.01 2.10
C ASP A 5 -21.01 -15.03 2.88
N PRO A 6 -21.56 -16.19 3.29
CA PRO A 6 -20.82 -17.20 4.03
C PRO A 6 -19.51 -17.63 3.38
N GLN A 7 -19.43 -17.62 2.04
CA GLN A 7 -18.22 -17.97 1.31
C GLN A 7 -17.14 -16.89 1.45
N ILE A 8 -17.53 -15.62 1.48
CA ILE A 8 -16.62 -14.48 1.65
C ILE A 8 -16.04 -14.46 3.07
N LEU A 9 -16.89 -14.73 4.07
CA LEU A 9 -16.48 -14.85 5.46
C LEU A 9 -15.56 -16.07 5.67
N ALA A 10 -15.96 -17.26 5.19
CA ALA A 10 -15.18 -18.49 5.34
C ALA A 10 -13.79 -18.42 4.66
N ARG A 11 -13.63 -17.57 3.64
CA ARG A 11 -12.38 -17.40 2.89
C ARG A 11 -11.54 -16.22 3.37
N ASN A 12 -11.95 -15.53 4.44
CA ASN A 12 -11.28 -14.33 4.97
C ASN A 12 -11.02 -13.31 3.85
N MET A 13 -12.08 -12.98 3.12
CA MET A 13 -12.02 -12.09 1.96
C MET A 13 -12.11 -10.61 2.31
N ILE A 14 -12.48 -10.28 3.56
CA ILE A 14 -12.53 -8.91 4.07
C ILE A 14 -11.43 -8.75 5.09
N VAL A 15 -10.55 -7.79 4.86
CA VAL A 15 -9.46 -7.43 5.76
C VAL A 15 -9.74 -6.03 6.30
N LYS A 16 -9.78 -5.92 7.63
CA LYS A 16 -9.82 -4.64 8.32
C LYS A 16 -8.40 -4.09 8.44
N MET A 17 -8.21 -2.83 8.08
CA MET A 17 -6.92 -2.16 8.17
C MET A 17 -7.12 -0.72 8.67
N ASP A 18 -6.23 -0.27 9.55
CA ASP A 18 -6.32 1.06 10.15
C ASP A 18 -5.56 2.09 9.31
N HIS A 19 -6.29 2.85 8.50
CA HIS A 19 -5.73 3.83 7.58
C HIS A 19 -5.47 5.16 8.32
N PRO A 20 -4.26 5.76 8.22
CA PRO A 20 -3.87 6.92 9.03
C PRO A 20 -4.73 8.19 8.86
N ILE A 21 -5.53 8.27 7.79
CA ILE A 21 -6.46 9.39 7.55
C ILE A 21 -7.93 8.96 7.69
N LEU A 22 -8.25 7.71 7.37
CA LEU A 22 -9.64 7.26 7.18
C LEU A 22 -10.13 6.39 8.35
N GLY A 23 -9.25 6.04 9.30
CA GLY A 23 -9.54 5.10 10.38
C GLY A 23 -9.66 3.67 9.87
N GLU A 24 -10.46 2.85 10.56
CA GLU A 24 -10.70 1.46 10.17
C GLU A 24 -11.44 1.39 8.82
N ILE A 25 -10.76 0.88 7.80
CA ILE A 25 -11.34 0.60 6.49
C ILE A 25 -11.37 -0.90 6.22
N GLN A 26 -12.35 -1.32 5.43
CA GLN A 26 -12.47 -2.69 4.95
C GLN A 26 -11.92 -2.78 3.53
N ASN A 27 -10.98 -3.69 3.31
CA ASN A 27 -10.36 -3.92 2.01
C ASN A 27 -10.54 -5.38 1.59
N LEU A 28 -10.61 -5.61 0.28
CA LEU A 28 -10.76 -6.95 -0.27
C LEU A 28 -9.41 -7.68 -0.26
N ALA A 29 -9.40 -8.87 0.31
CA ALA A 29 -8.25 -9.76 0.26
C ALA A 29 -8.11 -10.40 -1.13
N SER A 30 -6.92 -10.90 -1.44
CA SER A 30 -6.72 -11.69 -2.65
C SER A 30 -7.61 -12.96 -2.64
N PRO A 31 -8.34 -13.23 -3.74
CA PRO A 31 -9.16 -14.45 -3.87
C PRO A 31 -8.31 -15.72 -4.02
N ILE A 32 -7.06 -15.58 -4.46
CA ILE A 32 -6.11 -16.68 -4.63
C ILE A 32 -5.35 -16.89 -3.32
N LYS A 33 -5.53 -18.07 -2.71
CA LYS A 33 -4.82 -18.46 -1.48
C LYS A 33 -3.70 -19.43 -1.84
N LEU A 34 -2.46 -19.01 -1.61
CA LEU A 34 -1.26 -19.82 -1.85
C LEU A 34 -0.80 -20.42 -0.52
N SER A 35 -0.66 -21.74 -0.44
CA SER A 35 -0.27 -22.44 0.79
C SER A 35 1.19 -22.19 1.18
N ARG A 36 2.10 -22.11 0.20
CA ARG A 36 3.54 -21.89 0.43
C ARG A 36 3.93 -20.42 0.55
N THR A 37 3.23 -19.53 -0.15
CA THR A 37 3.52 -18.10 -0.17
C THR A 37 2.23 -17.28 0.01
N PRO A 38 1.63 -17.28 1.22
CA PRO A 38 0.36 -16.62 1.46
C PRO A 38 0.41 -15.14 1.07
N THR A 39 -0.56 -14.70 0.26
CA THR A 39 -0.70 -13.30 -0.13
C THR A 39 -1.05 -12.46 1.08
N LYS A 40 -0.31 -11.37 1.29
CA LYS A 40 -0.53 -10.41 2.39
C LYS A 40 -0.66 -9.01 1.83
N ILE A 41 -1.62 -8.25 2.34
CA ILE A 41 -1.70 -6.80 2.13
C ILE A 41 -0.64 -6.19 3.06
N ARG A 42 0.41 -5.59 2.49
CA ARG A 42 1.60 -5.14 3.24
C ARG A 42 1.54 -3.67 3.65
N SER A 43 0.85 -2.85 2.85
CA SER A 43 0.76 -1.42 3.04
C SER A 43 -0.52 -0.89 2.41
N PHE A 44 -0.91 0.31 2.83
CA PHE A 44 -1.97 1.07 2.19
C PHE A 44 -1.50 1.61 0.83
N ALA A 45 -2.45 2.12 0.04
CA ALA A 45 -2.11 2.89 -1.15
C ALA A 45 -1.25 4.10 -0.74
N PRO A 46 -0.07 4.29 -1.35
CA PRO A 46 0.79 5.40 -1.01
C PRO A 46 0.15 6.72 -1.44
N LYS A 47 0.44 7.80 -0.71
CA LYS A 47 0.14 9.15 -1.17
C LYS A 47 1.00 9.50 -2.38
N MET A 48 0.55 10.49 -3.15
CA MET A 48 1.37 11.08 -4.21
C MET A 48 2.71 11.53 -3.61
N GLY A 49 3.81 11.01 -4.17
CA GLY A 49 5.17 11.34 -3.76
C GLY A 49 5.66 10.71 -2.44
N GLN A 50 4.87 9.85 -1.79
CA GLN A 50 5.21 9.29 -0.47
C GLN A 50 6.57 8.57 -0.43
N ASN A 51 6.91 7.82 -1.48
CA ASN A 51 8.15 7.05 -1.56
C ASN A 51 9.22 7.71 -2.45
N THR A 52 8.99 8.94 -2.94
CA THR A 52 9.92 9.60 -3.89
C THR A 52 11.32 9.73 -3.31
N GLU A 53 11.43 10.25 -2.08
CA GLU A 53 12.73 10.45 -1.43
C GLU A 53 13.43 9.13 -1.09
N GLU A 54 12.68 8.15 -0.59
CA GLU A 54 13.18 6.80 -0.27
C GLU A 54 13.77 6.12 -1.51
N ILE A 55 13.04 6.17 -2.64
CA ILE A 55 13.48 5.57 -3.91
C ILE A 55 14.70 6.31 -4.46
N LEU A 56 14.71 7.64 -4.46
CA LEU A 56 15.86 8.42 -4.94
C LEU A 56 17.12 8.14 -4.12
N LYS A 57 17.00 8.04 -2.78
CA LYS A 57 18.11 7.64 -1.90
C LYS A 57 18.58 6.22 -2.18
N SER A 58 17.67 5.28 -2.45
CA SER A 58 18.04 3.90 -2.83
C SER A 58 18.82 3.83 -4.15
N LEU A 59 18.68 4.85 -5.01
CA LEU A 59 19.41 5.01 -6.26
C LEU A 59 20.68 5.85 -6.12
N ASN A 60 21.14 6.13 -4.90
CA ASN A 60 22.32 6.93 -4.56
C ASN A 60 22.23 8.42 -4.94
N TYR A 61 21.03 8.99 -5.05
CA TYR A 61 20.89 10.45 -5.12
C TYR A 61 21.20 11.07 -3.76
N THR A 62 22.01 12.12 -3.76
CA THR A 62 22.29 12.88 -2.54
C THR A 62 21.11 13.77 -2.15
N ASP A 63 21.05 14.21 -0.89
CA ASP A 63 20.02 15.16 -0.46
C ASP A 63 20.05 16.44 -1.31
N ASP A 64 21.24 16.91 -1.72
CA ASP A 64 21.42 18.06 -2.60
C ASP A 64 20.80 17.84 -3.99
N ASP A 65 20.94 16.65 -4.57
CA ASP A 65 20.35 16.33 -5.87
C ASP A 65 18.83 16.26 -5.78
N ILE A 66 18.29 15.67 -4.72
CA ILE A 66 16.84 15.62 -4.47
C ILE A 66 16.28 17.05 -4.33
N GLN A 67 16.99 17.94 -3.64
CA GLN A 67 16.57 19.35 -3.52
C GLN A 67 16.60 20.08 -4.87
N LYS A 68 17.61 19.83 -5.72
CA LYS A 68 17.63 20.39 -7.09
C LYS A 68 16.42 19.94 -7.89
N LEU A 69 16.10 18.63 -7.85
CA LEU A 69 14.99 18.07 -8.58
C LEU A 69 13.63 18.64 -8.13
N ARG A 70 13.44 18.83 -6.81
CA ARG A 70 12.27 19.51 -6.24
C ARG A 70 12.18 20.97 -6.70
N LYS A 71 13.30 21.71 -6.68
CA LYS A 71 13.35 23.11 -7.15
C LYS A 71 13.01 23.23 -8.63
N SER A 72 13.44 22.27 -9.46
CA SER A 72 13.10 22.21 -10.89
C SER A 72 11.71 21.65 -11.19
N LYS A 73 10.91 21.29 -10.18
CA LYS A 73 9.57 20.67 -10.31
C LYS A 73 9.57 19.38 -11.14
N ILE A 74 10.64 18.60 -11.07
CA ILE A 74 10.74 17.28 -11.71
C ILE A 74 10.12 16.20 -10.81
N VAL A 75 10.21 16.39 -9.50
CA VAL A 75 9.62 15.55 -8.44
C VAL A 75 8.97 16.41 -7.37
#